data_AF-A0A4U8YYH6-F1
#
_entry.id   AF-A0A4U8YYH6-F1
#
_cell.length_a   1.000
_cell.length_b   1.000
_cell.length_c   1.000
_cell.angle_alpha   90.00
_cell.angle_beta   90.00
_cell.angle_gamma   90.00
#
_symmetry.space_group_name_H-M   'P 1'
#
loop_
_entity.id
_entity.type
_entity.pdbx_description
1 polymer ?
#
loop_
_entity_poly.entity_id
_entity_poly.type
_entity_poly.pdbx_seq_one_letter_code
_entity_poly.pdbx_strand_id
1 'polypeptide(L)'
;MPRLTRRCLGGSLLMLLGAGSLAACGDEADEPQRKIVSVNQPAQLPKWLTVKDVIEPSLWLRSREVGRLALPSDPEVDRLRRAMHQATLRFFEEPRMIANRTAQTADMLAEAHQPERYVDIMTGMVDVADATVSKKAYGDMVQHYLNLRKEGMDRTAALDSLTASYKAENSQK
;
A
#
# COMPACT_ATOMS: atom_id res chain seq x y z
N MET A 1 43.40 13.83 7.42
CA MET A 1 44.33 12.78 6.94
C MET A 1 43.98 12.43 5.50
N PRO A 2 44.87 12.69 4.51
CA PRO A 2 44.61 12.41 3.09
C PRO A 2 45.43 11.21 2.60
N ARG A 3 44.79 10.21 1.96
CA ARG A 3 45.40 9.15 1.12
C ARG A 3 44.25 8.48 0.36
N LEU A 4 44.31 8.05 -0.90
CA LEU A 4 45.28 8.16 -1.98
C LEU A 4 44.51 7.77 -3.25
N THR A 5 44.84 8.42 -4.35
CA THR A 5 44.44 8.14 -5.73
C THR A 5 44.91 6.75 -6.19
N ARG A 6 44.12 6.10 -7.06
CA ARG A 6 44.63 5.11 -8.03
C ARG A 6 44.07 5.39 -9.41
N ARG A 7 44.98 5.78 -10.30
CA ARG A 7 44.85 5.81 -11.76
C ARG A 7 45.05 4.39 -12.32
N CYS A 8 44.57 4.16 -13.55
CA CYS A 8 45.41 3.86 -14.73
C CYS A 8 44.80 2.82 -15.68
N LEU A 9 44.82 3.21 -16.97
CA LEU A 9 45.08 2.41 -18.19
C LEU A 9 44.07 1.31 -18.55
N GLY A 10 43.59 1.17 -19.78
CA GLY A 10 44.12 1.58 -21.08
C GLY A 10 43.94 0.40 -22.04
N GLY A 11 43.71 0.67 -23.33
CA GLY A 11 43.79 -0.39 -24.36
C GLY A 11 42.84 -0.22 -25.54
N SER A 12 43.28 0.54 -26.54
CA SER A 12 42.81 0.47 -27.93
C SER A 12 43.10 -0.90 -28.56
N LEU A 13 42.41 -1.28 -29.65
CA LEU A 13 42.98 -1.35 -31.02
C LEU A 13 42.20 -2.28 -31.99
N LEU A 14 42.13 -1.84 -33.27
CA LEU A 14 41.93 -2.53 -34.57
C LEU A 14 40.57 -3.22 -34.84
N MET A 15 39.73 -2.74 -35.77
CA MET A 15 39.81 -2.67 -37.25
C MET A 15 39.87 -4.05 -37.93
N LEU A 16 38.84 -4.39 -38.72
CA LEU A 16 38.96 -5.16 -39.97
C LEU A 16 37.67 -5.07 -40.81
N LEU A 17 37.88 -4.87 -42.11
CA LEU A 17 36.92 -4.84 -43.22
C LEU A 17 36.27 -6.21 -43.47
N GLY A 18 35.06 -6.21 -44.06
CA GLY A 18 34.47 -7.39 -44.70
C GLY A 18 33.26 -7.05 -45.55
N ALA A 19 33.35 -7.33 -46.84
CA ALA A 19 32.41 -6.98 -47.91
C ALA A 19 31.05 -7.68 -47.85
N GLY A 20 30.10 -7.12 -48.59
CA GLY A 20 28.70 -7.53 -48.62
C GLY A 20 28.41 -8.89 -49.25
N SER A 21 27.17 -9.33 -49.04
CA SER A 21 26.47 -10.33 -49.83
C SER A 21 24.96 -10.04 -49.70
N LEU A 22 24.33 -9.81 -50.85
CA LEU A 22 22.88 -9.83 -51.02
C LEU A 22 22.41 -11.29 -50.93
N ALA A 23 21.51 -11.61 -49.99
CA ALA A 23 20.69 -12.82 -50.10
C ALA A 23 19.46 -12.78 -49.18
N ALA A 24 18.32 -13.06 -49.81
CA ALA A 24 17.09 -13.62 -49.26
C ALA A 24 16.19 -12.72 -48.39
N CYS A 25 15.19 -12.16 -49.07
CA CYS A 25 13.89 -11.79 -48.51
C CYS A 25 13.23 -13.06 -47.95
N GLY A 26 13.30 -13.25 -46.64
CA GLY A 26 12.45 -14.17 -45.90
C GLY A 26 11.28 -13.38 -45.35
N ASP A 27 10.12 -13.50 -45.97
CA ASP A 27 8.83 -13.06 -45.43
C ASP A 27 8.45 -14.04 -44.30
N GLU A 28 9.07 -13.88 -43.13
CA GLU A 28 8.61 -14.55 -41.91
C GLU A 28 7.52 -13.66 -41.30
N ALA A 29 6.29 -14.14 -41.40
CA ALA A 29 5.15 -13.57 -40.70
C ALA A 29 5.48 -13.53 -39.20
N ASP A 30 5.64 -12.31 -38.70
CA ASP A 30 5.93 -12.00 -37.30
C ASP A 30 4.72 -12.44 -36.48
N GLU A 31 4.76 -13.66 -35.92
CA GLU A 31 3.77 -14.07 -34.94
C GLU A 31 3.83 -13.07 -33.77
N PRO A 32 2.69 -12.52 -33.32
CA PRO A 32 2.70 -11.55 -32.24
C PRO A 32 3.18 -12.27 -30.98
N GLN A 33 4.49 -12.17 -30.70
CA GLN A 33 5.08 -12.56 -29.45
C GLN A 33 4.35 -11.76 -28.38
N ARG A 34 3.44 -12.44 -27.70
CA ARG A 34 2.75 -11.92 -26.53
C ARG A 34 3.85 -11.63 -25.52
N LYS A 35 4.30 -10.37 -25.51
CA LYS A 35 5.35 -9.86 -24.64
C LYS A 35 4.82 -10.02 -23.23
N ILE A 36 5.17 -11.14 -22.59
CA ILE A 36 4.96 -11.34 -21.17
C ILE A 36 5.86 -10.32 -20.51
N VAL A 37 5.28 -9.17 -20.17
CA VAL A 37 5.93 -8.18 -19.31
C VAL A 37 6.07 -8.87 -17.97
N SER A 38 7.26 -9.42 -17.72
CA SER A 38 7.68 -9.78 -16.37
C SER A 38 7.63 -8.51 -15.54
N VAL A 39 6.53 -8.33 -14.80
CA VAL A 39 6.47 -7.31 -13.76
C VAL A 39 7.52 -7.72 -12.76
N ASN A 40 8.65 -7.01 -12.74
CA ASN A 40 9.65 -7.12 -11.67
C ASN A 40 8.91 -6.88 -10.36
N GLN A 41 8.54 -7.95 -9.67
CA GLN A 41 8.04 -7.86 -8.32
C GLN A 41 9.18 -7.27 -7.48
N PRO A 42 8.94 -6.19 -6.73
CA PRO A 42 9.97 -5.66 -5.85
C PRO A 42 10.39 -6.78 -4.89
N ALA A 43 11.71 -7.02 -4.82
CA ALA A 43 12.29 -8.10 -4.02
C ALA A 43 11.94 -7.99 -2.51
N GLN A 44 11.46 -6.82 -2.08
CA GLN A 44 10.96 -6.55 -0.72
C GLN A 44 9.71 -5.68 -0.77
N LEU A 45 8.75 -5.95 0.09
CA LEU A 45 7.56 -5.12 0.25
C LEU A 45 7.96 -3.72 0.74
N PRO A 46 7.44 -2.64 0.13
CA PRO A 46 7.75 -1.30 0.59
C PRO A 46 7.16 -1.08 1.99
N LYS A 47 7.93 -0.41 2.87
CA LYS A 47 7.46 -0.05 4.22
C LYS A 47 6.22 0.86 4.20
N TRP A 48 6.08 1.67 3.15
CA TRP A 48 4.99 2.62 2.97
C TRP A 48 4.65 2.74 1.48
N LEU A 49 3.38 2.94 1.15
CA LEU A 49 2.96 3.17 -0.22
C LEU A 49 3.14 4.64 -0.63
N THR A 50 3.87 4.86 -1.72
CA THR A 50 4.03 6.13 -2.42
C THR A 50 3.16 6.16 -3.67
N VAL A 51 3.04 7.33 -4.31
CA VAL A 51 2.29 7.49 -5.56
C VAL A 51 2.88 6.66 -6.71
N LYS A 52 4.16 6.26 -6.61
CA LYS A 52 4.86 5.49 -7.65
C LYS A 52 4.66 3.98 -7.52
N ASP A 53 4.14 3.51 -6.39
CA ASP A 53 3.97 2.08 -6.14
C ASP A 53 2.77 1.55 -6.90
N VAL A 54 2.97 0.44 -7.62
CA VAL A 54 1.95 -0.21 -8.45
C VAL A 54 1.19 -1.33 -7.73
N ILE A 55 1.59 -1.64 -6.49
CA ILE A 55 0.91 -2.66 -5.69
C ILE A 55 -0.45 -2.14 -5.21
N GLU A 56 -1.47 -2.97 -5.34
CA GLU A 56 -2.81 -2.67 -4.85
C GLU A 56 -2.79 -2.46 -3.31
N PRO A 57 -3.40 -1.39 -2.75
CA PRO A 57 -3.34 -1.11 -1.32
C PRO A 57 -3.83 -2.24 -0.40
N SER A 58 -4.91 -2.95 -0.77
CA SER A 58 -5.43 -4.09 0.01
C SER A 58 -4.47 -5.28 0.00
N LEU A 59 -3.86 -5.56 -1.16
CA LEU A 59 -2.83 -6.59 -1.29
C LEU A 59 -1.59 -6.23 -0.47
N TRP A 60 -1.16 -4.97 -0.50
CA TRP A 60 -0.04 -4.49 0.29
C TRP A 60 -0.28 -4.64 1.78
N LEU A 61 -1.47 -4.26 2.28
CA LEU A 61 -1.86 -4.46 3.68
C LEU A 61 -1.76 -5.93 4.07
N ARG A 62 -2.41 -6.84 3.31
CA ARG A 62 -2.33 -8.26 3.62
C ARG A 62 -0.90 -8.79 3.59
N SER A 63 -0.13 -8.35 2.60
CA SER A 63 1.27 -8.76 2.44
C SER A 63 2.13 -8.31 3.64
N ARG A 64 1.90 -7.10 4.16
CA ARG A 64 2.53 -6.63 5.39
C ARG A 64 2.12 -7.48 6.60
N GLU A 65 0.84 -7.78 6.75
CA GLU A 65 0.31 -8.57 7.88
C GLU A 65 0.95 -9.97 7.93
N VAL A 66 1.25 -10.59 6.79
CA VAL A 66 1.89 -11.92 6.71
C VAL A 66 3.41 -11.90 6.53
N GLY A 67 4.02 -10.71 6.46
CA GLY A 67 5.47 -10.54 6.29
C GLY A 67 6.04 -10.98 4.93
N ARG A 68 5.20 -11.23 3.92
CA ARG A 68 5.58 -11.66 2.56
C ARG A 68 4.51 -11.26 1.56
N LEU A 69 4.84 -11.22 0.27
CA LEU A 69 3.83 -10.94 -0.75
C LEU A 69 2.70 -11.99 -0.67
N ALA A 70 1.49 -11.52 -0.37
CA ALA A 70 0.31 -12.36 -0.33
C ALA A 70 -0.15 -12.72 -1.75
N LEU A 71 -0.95 -13.78 -1.87
CA LEU A 71 -1.58 -14.09 -3.15
C LEU A 71 -2.73 -13.10 -3.39
N PRO A 72 -2.90 -12.58 -4.62
CA PRO A 72 -4.05 -11.74 -4.94
C PRO A 72 -5.42 -12.40 -4.69
N SER A 73 -5.45 -13.74 -4.66
CA SER A 73 -6.63 -14.58 -4.39
C SER A 73 -6.79 -14.98 -2.91
N ASP A 74 -5.93 -14.49 -2.00
CA ASP A 74 -6.12 -14.71 -0.56
C ASP A 74 -7.47 -14.08 -0.13
N PRO A 75 -8.38 -14.84 0.50
CA PRO A 75 -9.69 -14.33 0.92
C PRO A 75 -9.63 -13.09 1.83
N GLU A 76 -8.55 -12.90 2.58
CA GLU A 76 -8.34 -11.71 3.38
C GLU A 76 -8.01 -10.47 2.53
N VAL A 77 -7.36 -10.64 1.39
CA VAL A 77 -7.19 -9.54 0.42
C VAL A 77 -8.56 -9.09 -0.09
N ASP A 78 -9.48 -10.02 -0.37
CA ASP A 78 -10.84 -9.69 -0.79
C ASP A 78 -11.65 -8.99 0.30
N ARG A 79 -11.46 -9.37 1.58
CA ARG A 79 -12.06 -8.65 2.72
C ARG A 79 -11.53 -7.22 2.80
N LEU A 80 -10.21 -7.04 2.70
CA LEU A 80 -9.59 -5.73 2.69
C LEU A 80 -10.02 -4.89 1.48
N ARG A 81 -10.20 -5.49 0.28
CA ARG A 81 -10.74 -4.79 -0.90
C ARG A 81 -12.12 -4.24 -0.65
N ARG A 82 -13.00 -5.04 -0.05
CA ARG A 82 -14.36 -4.60 0.30
C ARG A 82 -14.33 -3.48 1.33
N ALA A 83 -13.55 -3.63 2.40
CA ALA A 83 -13.39 -2.58 3.41
C ALA A 83 -12.82 -1.28 2.82
N MET A 84 -11.80 -1.39 1.95
CA MET A 84 -11.19 -0.26 1.26
C MET A 84 -12.21 0.43 0.35
N HIS A 85 -13.00 -0.33 -0.40
CA HIS A 85 -14.06 0.24 -1.23
C HIS A 85 -15.06 1.06 -0.38
N GLN A 86 -15.55 0.49 0.74
CA GLN A 86 -16.43 1.24 1.64
C GLN A 86 -15.75 2.48 2.22
N ALA A 87 -14.48 2.38 2.62
CA ALA A 87 -13.71 3.50 3.11
C ALA A 87 -13.63 4.65 2.08
N THR A 88 -13.42 4.36 0.80
CA THR A 88 -13.38 5.41 -0.25
C THR A 88 -14.71 6.15 -0.43
N LEU A 89 -15.83 5.52 -0.05
CA LEU A 89 -17.15 6.15 -0.08
C LEU A 89 -17.38 7.08 1.13
N ARG A 90 -16.64 6.89 2.23
CA ARG A 90 -16.84 7.62 3.49
C ARG A 90 -15.73 8.60 3.86
N PHE A 91 -14.55 8.45 3.26
CA PHE A 91 -13.40 9.31 3.55
C PHE A 91 -12.98 10.13 2.34
N PHE A 92 -12.28 11.24 2.60
CA PHE A 92 -11.72 12.10 1.55
C PHE A 92 -10.40 11.58 1.00
N GLU A 93 -9.69 10.76 1.77
CA GLU A 93 -8.39 10.23 1.42
C GLU A 93 -8.43 9.18 0.29
N GLU A 94 -7.40 9.20 -0.55
CA GLU A 94 -7.15 8.15 -1.53
C GLU A 94 -6.88 6.78 -0.88
N PRO A 95 -7.17 5.66 -1.56
CA PRO A 95 -6.94 4.30 -1.05
C PRO A 95 -5.54 4.07 -0.47
N ARG A 96 -4.53 4.64 -1.13
CA ARG A 96 -3.13 4.58 -0.68
C ARG A 96 -2.93 5.23 0.69
N MET A 97 -3.52 6.40 0.91
CA MET A 97 -3.43 7.13 2.17
C MET A 97 -4.19 6.42 3.28
N ILE A 98 -5.37 5.86 2.99
CA ILE A 98 -6.14 5.03 3.92
C ILE A 98 -5.29 3.82 4.36
N ALA A 99 -4.80 3.01 3.42
CA ALA A 99 -4.01 1.82 3.74
C ALA A 99 -2.78 2.13 4.61
N ASN A 100 -2.04 3.15 4.21
CA ASN A 100 -0.88 3.62 4.94
C ASN A 100 -1.20 4.01 6.40
N ARG A 101 -2.27 4.79 6.60
CA ARG A 101 -2.74 5.19 7.93
C ARG A 101 -3.23 3.99 8.74
N THR A 102 -3.96 3.06 8.12
CA THR A 102 -4.36 1.80 8.76
C THR A 102 -3.15 1.02 9.28
N ALA A 103 -2.11 0.87 8.46
CA ALA A 103 -0.90 0.15 8.86
C ALA A 103 -0.16 0.89 10.00
N GLN A 104 -0.06 2.22 9.94
CA GLN A 104 0.51 3.02 11.03
C GLN A 104 -0.28 2.87 12.33
N THR A 105 -1.61 2.91 12.27
CA THR A 105 -2.49 2.73 13.43
C THR A 105 -2.27 1.36 14.08
N ALA A 106 -2.19 0.31 13.26
CA ALA A 106 -1.92 -1.04 13.76
C ALA A 106 -0.53 -1.18 14.40
N ASP A 107 0.50 -0.57 13.79
CA ASP A 107 1.86 -0.56 14.34
C ASP A 107 1.84 0.11 15.74
N MET A 108 1.18 1.26 15.89
CA MET A 108 1.04 1.96 17.17
C MET A 108 0.23 1.20 18.23
N LEU A 109 -0.82 0.48 17.81
CA LEU A 109 -1.61 -0.37 18.70
C LEU A 109 -0.80 -1.57 19.18
N ALA A 110 -0.02 -2.18 18.30
CA ALA A 110 0.89 -3.27 18.66
C ALA A 110 1.99 -2.79 19.64
N GLU A 111 2.57 -1.61 19.42
CA GLU A 111 3.52 -0.97 20.36
C GLU A 111 2.90 -0.73 21.74
N ALA A 112 1.59 -0.44 21.80
CA ALA A 112 0.84 -0.30 23.04
C ALA A 112 0.36 -1.63 23.65
N HIS A 113 0.83 -2.78 23.14
CA HIS A 113 0.41 -4.14 23.54
C HIS A 113 -1.08 -4.44 23.31
N GLN A 114 -1.70 -3.78 22.34
CA GLN A 114 -3.10 -3.99 21.98
C GLN A 114 -3.27 -4.26 20.47
N PRO A 115 -2.61 -5.28 19.90
CA PRO A 115 -2.57 -5.50 18.45
C PRO A 115 -3.96 -5.72 17.84
N GLU A 116 -4.15 -5.21 16.63
CA GLU A 116 -5.37 -5.37 15.85
C GLU A 116 -5.06 -5.66 14.39
N ARG A 117 -5.98 -6.38 13.73
CA ARG A 117 -5.87 -6.66 12.31
C ARG A 117 -6.22 -5.41 11.49
N TYR A 118 -5.58 -5.30 10.33
CA TYR A 118 -5.81 -4.16 9.43
C TYR A 118 -7.27 -4.07 8.96
N VAL A 119 -7.88 -5.22 8.67
CA VAL A 119 -9.29 -5.29 8.25
C VAL A 119 -10.21 -4.78 9.36
N ASP A 120 -9.94 -5.14 10.61
CA ASP A 120 -10.76 -4.76 11.76
C ASP A 120 -10.66 -3.25 12.01
N ILE A 121 -9.46 -2.67 11.95
CA ILE A 121 -9.29 -1.20 12.06
C ILE A 121 -10.11 -0.51 10.98
N MET A 122 -10.01 -0.97 9.73
CA MET A 122 -10.67 -0.32 8.60
C MET A 122 -12.20 -0.42 8.68
N THR A 123 -12.75 -1.59 9.00
CA THR A 123 -14.21 -1.76 9.14
C THR A 123 -14.75 -0.97 10.31
N GLY A 124 -14.05 -0.94 11.45
CA GLY A 124 -14.48 -0.16 12.62
C GLY A 124 -14.56 1.34 12.31
N MET A 125 -13.61 1.89 11.53
CA MET A 125 -13.68 3.28 11.10
C MET A 125 -14.81 3.52 10.08
N VAL A 126 -15.06 2.57 9.17
CA VAL A 126 -16.21 2.65 8.25
C VAL A 126 -17.52 2.70 9.03
N ASP A 127 -17.69 1.83 10.04
CA ASP A 127 -18.90 1.79 10.87
C ASP A 127 -19.12 3.11 11.63
N VAL A 128 -18.05 3.70 12.17
CA VAL A 128 -18.09 5.02 12.81
C VAL A 128 -18.45 6.11 11.80
N ALA A 129 -17.88 6.07 10.59
CA ALA A 129 -18.17 7.06 9.55
C ALA A 129 -19.59 6.91 8.97
N ASP A 130 -20.15 5.71 8.94
CA ASP A 130 -21.54 5.43 8.55
C ASP A 130 -22.55 6.10 9.48
N ALA A 131 -22.16 6.36 10.74
CA ALA A 131 -22.96 7.15 11.68
C ALA A 131 -22.93 8.67 11.40
N THR A 132 -22.25 9.11 10.33
CA THR A 132 -22.08 10.52 9.99
C THR A 132 -22.71 10.89 8.64
N VAL A 133 -23.16 12.14 8.53
CA VAL A 133 -23.85 12.63 7.32
C VAL A 133 -22.88 12.95 6.19
N SER A 134 -21.72 13.52 6.53
CA SER A 134 -20.71 13.95 5.57
C SER A 134 -19.47 13.06 5.65
N LYS A 135 -18.72 12.99 4.53
CA LYS A 135 -17.38 12.42 4.55
C LYS A 135 -16.51 13.05 5.64
N LYS A 136 -15.60 12.25 6.20
CA LYS A 136 -14.63 12.65 7.23
C LYS A 136 -13.21 12.42 6.73
N ALA A 137 -12.22 12.98 7.44
CA ALA A 137 -10.83 12.61 7.24
C ALA A 137 -10.56 11.30 8.01
N TYR A 138 -10.11 10.27 7.29
CA TYR A 138 -9.71 8.99 7.88
C TYR A 138 -8.60 9.18 8.93
N GLY A 139 -7.63 10.05 8.64
CA GLY A 139 -6.52 10.35 9.53
C GLY A 139 -6.94 10.86 10.91
N ASP A 140 -7.91 11.77 10.96
CA ASP A 140 -8.40 12.34 12.22
C ASP A 140 -9.14 11.28 13.04
N MET A 141 -9.96 10.47 12.35
CA MET A 141 -10.75 9.42 13.00
C MET A 141 -9.87 8.35 13.63
N VAL A 142 -8.85 7.84 12.91
CA VAL A 142 -7.92 6.86 13.50
C VAL A 142 -7.04 7.47 14.58
N GLN A 143 -6.73 8.77 14.53
CA GLN A 143 -5.99 9.44 15.59
C GLN A 143 -6.81 9.55 16.87
N HIS A 144 -8.09 9.89 16.76
CA HIS A 144 -9.01 9.90 17.90
C HIS A 144 -9.17 8.48 18.47
N TYR A 145 -9.37 7.47 17.63
CA TYR A 145 -9.38 6.07 18.05
C TYR A 145 -8.13 5.67 18.84
N LEU A 146 -6.93 6.00 18.33
CA LEU A 146 -5.67 5.71 19.02
C LEU A 146 -5.57 6.38 20.40
N ASN A 147 -6.11 7.59 20.56
CA ASN A 147 -6.09 8.27 21.86
C ASN A 147 -6.95 7.52 22.88
N LEU A 148 -8.17 7.11 22.50
CA LEU A 148 -9.05 6.31 23.36
C LEU A 148 -8.39 4.97 23.76
N ARG A 149 -7.71 4.32 22.80
CA ARG A 149 -6.99 3.07 23.04
C ARG A 149 -5.79 3.23 23.99
N LYS A 150 -5.07 4.36 23.89
CA LYS A 150 -3.99 4.74 24.82
C LYS A 150 -4.50 5.04 26.22
N GLU A 151 -5.72 5.52 26.37
CA GLU A 151 -6.39 5.71 27.66
C GLU A 151 -6.82 4.38 28.32
N GLY A 152 -6.61 3.25 27.64
CA GLY A 152 -6.89 1.92 28.15
C GLY A 152 -8.27 1.39 27.78
N MET A 153 -9.03 2.10 26.95
CA MET A 153 -10.28 1.54 26.41
C MET A 153 -9.96 0.34 25.51
N ASP A 154 -10.79 -0.70 25.61
CA ASP A 154 -10.76 -1.79 24.63
C ASP A 154 -11.36 -1.34 23.28
N ARG A 155 -11.30 -2.22 22.28
CA ARG A 155 -11.80 -1.96 20.93
C ARG A 155 -13.25 -1.54 20.90
N THR A 156 -14.11 -2.27 21.58
CA THR A 156 -15.55 -2.05 21.54
C THR A 156 -15.88 -0.72 22.19
N ALA A 157 -15.37 -0.49 23.41
CA ALA A 157 -15.59 0.77 24.14
C ALA A 157 -15.07 1.99 23.38
N ALA A 158 -13.89 1.88 22.75
CA ALA A 158 -13.32 2.96 21.95
C ALA A 158 -14.16 3.27 20.71
N LEU A 159 -14.64 2.26 19.97
CA LEU A 159 -15.50 2.46 18.79
C LEU A 159 -16.87 3.03 19.15
N ASP A 160 -17.45 2.61 20.27
CA ASP A 160 -18.72 3.15 20.78
C ASP A 160 -18.59 4.62 21.17
N SER A 161 -17.53 4.97 21.93
CA SER A 161 -17.21 6.36 22.29
C SER A 161 -16.95 7.23 21.06
N LEU A 162 -16.21 6.70 20.08
CA LEU A 162 -15.92 7.39 18.83
C LEU A 162 -17.23 7.66 18.05
N THR A 163 -18.08 6.65 17.92
CA THR A 163 -19.39 6.76 17.26
C THR A 163 -20.27 7.81 17.94
N ALA A 164 -20.34 7.82 19.28
CA ALA A 164 -21.10 8.82 20.03
C ALA A 164 -20.58 10.24 19.77
N SER A 165 -19.26 10.42 19.77
CA SER A 165 -18.60 11.71 19.52
C SER A 165 -18.95 12.25 18.13
N TYR A 166 -18.78 11.42 17.09
CA TYR A 166 -19.04 11.82 15.70
C TYR A 166 -20.54 11.99 15.39
N LYS A 167 -21.45 11.33 16.12
CA LYS A 167 -22.90 11.60 16.04
C LYS A 167 -23.24 12.97 16.63
N ALA A 168 -22.69 13.30 17.80
CA ALA A 168 -22.97 14.56 18.48
C ALA A 168 -22.53 15.79 17.66
N GLU A 169 -21.38 15.70 16.98
CA GLU A 169 -20.90 16.74 16.05
C GLU A 169 -21.90 17.08 14.93
N ASN A 170 -22.66 16.09 14.45
CA ASN A 170 -23.63 16.29 13.38
C ASN A 170 -24.92 16.96 13.88
N SER A 171 -25.27 16.82 15.15
CA SER A 171 -26.45 17.45 15.74
C SER A 171 -26.27 18.95 16.04
N GLN A 172 -25.04 19.45 15.94
CA GLN A 172 -24.70 20.85 16.22
C GLN A 172 -24.56 21.71 14.94
N LYS A 173 -24.80 21.14 13.77
CA LYS A 173 -24.79 21.82 12.47
C LYS A 173 -26.18 21.86 11.87
#